data_AF-A0A5B7W2T3-F1
#
_entry.id   AF-A0A5B7W2T3-F1
#
_cell.length_a   1.000
_cell.length_b   1.000
_cell.length_c   1.000
_cell.angle_alpha   90.00
_cell.angle_beta   90.00
_cell.angle_gamma   90.00
#
_symmetry.space_group_name_H-M   'P 1'
#
loop_
_entity.id
_entity.type
_entity.pdbx_description
1 polymer ?
#
loop_
_entity_poly.entity_id
_entity_poly.type
_entity_poly.pdbx_seq_one_letter_code
_entity_poly.pdbx_strand_id
1 'polypeptide(L)'
;MNKRTIQTFLQYGVSTILAEKANQAGLTASKARALSRKDMELKYGLSGNEAKALSIAVRRSAIDSGVVQLLLERSNFVCCVCKGVKSPAYIIHHIVEYEKTQDNNYKNLVVLCPTDHDLAHQGGLTLRLTDDQIRRAKTSWEKQVELANAQRAAQKIEVSDDAIDYVNVKRIEELCVRLFKRIPQTGLTASLKAAGILKKDGSFDQKHVQTNLSGGRYLFDYITHQETEHYKQLMQEIAKVVDFIDLGAAVSTRLTQLKGAEGKYAFFIGGVHAKGPDLPITASTPAVVMFYSRKKHRIEWILDPIFLMSMSAIARIGGTNRYIIYCLVRTVEKLEDGSVLVKASPLLIAQPTKYVDKTPAISYQKRYE
;
A
#
# COMPACT_ATOMS: atom_id res chain seq x y z
N MET A 1 29.15 -13.53 -19.13
CA MET A 1 28.05 -12.58 -19.36
C MET A 1 27.98 -11.59 -18.20
N ASN A 2 28.14 -10.28 -18.42
CA ASN A 2 28.15 -9.30 -17.33
C ASN A 2 26.73 -8.74 -17.09
N LYS A 3 26.10 -9.11 -15.96
CA LYS A 3 24.73 -8.67 -15.62
C LYS A 3 24.64 -7.16 -15.38
N ARG A 4 25.71 -6.54 -14.87
CA ARG A 4 25.76 -5.09 -14.59
C ARG A 4 25.68 -4.28 -15.88
N THR A 5 26.36 -4.72 -16.93
CA THR A 5 26.36 -4.05 -18.24
C THR A 5 24.98 -4.07 -18.92
N ILE A 6 24.25 -5.18 -18.82
CA ILE A 6 22.87 -5.29 -19.34
C ILE A 6 21.97 -4.29 -18.62
N GLN A 7 22.04 -4.25 -17.29
CA GLN A 7 21.24 -3.33 -16.48
C GLN A 7 21.54 -1.86 -16.82
N THR A 8 22.80 -1.53 -17.07
CA THR A 8 23.21 -0.19 -17.52
C THR A 8 22.65 0.15 -18.90
N PHE A 9 22.63 -0.77 -19.86
CA PHE A 9 22.02 -0.49 -21.17
C PHE A 9 20.50 -0.29 -21.09
N LEU A 10 19.82 -1.08 -20.26
CA LEU A 10 18.39 -0.91 -19.99
C LEU A 10 18.09 0.49 -19.39
N GLN A 11 18.97 1.02 -18.53
CA GLN A 11 18.84 2.39 -17.99
C GLN A 11 18.94 3.49 -19.06
N TYR A 12 19.61 3.21 -20.17
CA TYR A 12 19.69 4.11 -21.33
C TYR A 12 18.54 3.92 -22.32
N GLY A 13 17.56 3.04 -22.01
CA GLY A 13 16.42 2.75 -22.88
C GLY A 13 16.75 1.84 -24.06
N VAL A 14 17.84 1.06 -23.97
CA VAL A 14 18.19 0.04 -24.98
C VAL A 14 17.30 -1.19 -24.75
N SER A 15 16.76 -1.80 -25.81
CA SER A 15 15.96 -3.03 -25.69
C SER A 15 16.77 -4.20 -25.12
N THR A 16 16.12 -5.13 -24.41
CA THR A 16 16.79 -6.28 -23.78
C THR A 16 17.62 -7.09 -24.77
N ILE A 17 17.08 -7.35 -25.97
CA ILE A 17 17.77 -8.11 -27.03
C ILE A 17 19.05 -7.39 -27.48
N LEU A 18 18.98 -6.07 -27.71
CA LEU A 18 20.15 -5.29 -28.12
C LEU A 18 21.17 -5.16 -26.97
N ALA A 19 20.70 -5.02 -25.73
CA ALA A 19 21.56 -4.97 -24.54
C ALA A 19 22.33 -6.28 -24.33
N GLU A 20 21.68 -7.43 -24.53
CA GLU A 20 22.31 -8.74 -24.47
C GLU A 20 23.34 -8.94 -25.58
N LYS A 21 22.98 -8.58 -26.82
CA LYS A 21 23.88 -8.64 -27.98
C LYS A 21 25.12 -7.76 -27.79
N ALA A 22 24.93 -6.51 -27.34
CA ALA A 22 26.03 -5.59 -27.05
C ALA A 22 26.94 -6.12 -25.91
N ASN A 23 26.34 -6.72 -24.87
CA ASN A 23 27.10 -7.31 -23.77
C ASN A 23 27.88 -8.57 -24.19
N GLN A 24 27.29 -9.41 -25.05
CA GLN A 24 27.96 -10.58 -25.63
C GLN A 24 29.15 -10.16 -26.51
N ALA A 25 29.01 -9.06 -27.25
CA ALA A 25 30.10 -8.46 -28.02
C ALA A 25 31.15 -7.73 -27.15
N GLY A 26 31.00 -7.70 -25.81
CA GLY A 26 31.94 -7.03 -24.91
C GLY A 26 31.88 -5.50 -24.94
N LEU A 27 30.81 -4.94 -25.50
CA LEU A 27 30.56 -3.50 -25.56
C LEU A 27 29.95 -3.03 -24.24
N THR A 28 30.55 -2.04 -23.59
CA THR A 28 30.00 -1.39 -22.40
C THR A 28 29.37 -0.05 -22.77
N ALA A 29 28.47 0.49 -21.94
CA ALA A 29 27.85 1.79 -22.20
C ALA A 29 28.88 2.92 -22.35
N SER A 30 29.95 2.89 -21.54
CA SER A 30 31.04 3.87 -21.63
C SER A 30 31.80 3.78 -22.97
N LYS A 31 32.10 2.55 -23.43
CA LYS A 31 32.74 2.32 -24.74
C LYS A 31 31.82 2.74 -25.89
N ALA A 32 30.55 2.36 -25.83
CA ALA A 32 29.54 2.76 -26.80
C ALA A 32 29.37 4.28 -26.88
N ARG A 33 29.62 5.02 -25.79
CA ARG A 33 29.52 6.48 -25.78
C ARG A 33 30.70 7.16 -26.49
N ALA A 34 31.88 6.54 -26.45
CA ALA A 34 33.11 7.05 -27.05
C ALA A 34 33.31 6.61 -28.51
N LEU A 35 32.74 5.48 -28.93
CA LEU A 35 32.94 4.92 -30.27
C LEU A 35 32.07 5.59 -31.35
N SER A 36 32.59 5.62 -32.57
CA SER A 36 31.81 6.01 -33.75
C SER A 36 30.83 4.89 -34.16
N ARG A 37 29.77 5.23 -34.90
CA ARG A 37 28.81 4.21 -35.39
C ARG A 37 29.50 3.17 -36.29
N LYS A 38 30.43 3.60 -37.14
CA LYS A 38 31.26 2.72 -37.98
C LYS A 38 32.08 1.73 -37.13
N ASP A 39 32.64 2.19 -36.01
CA ASP A 39 33.40 1.30 -35.13
C ASP A 39 32.52 0.29 -34.40
N MET A 40 31.29 0.67 -34.03
CA MET A 40 30.34 -0.27 -33.44
C MET A 40 29.89 -1.35 -34.42
N GLU A 41 29.75 -1.01 -35.70
CA GLU A 41 29.44 -1.97 -36.77
C GLU A 41 30.65 -2.91 -37.02
N LEU A 42 31.82 -2.33 -37.28
CA LEU A 42 33.01 -3.08 -37.69
C LEU A 42 33.62 -3.93 -36.58
N LYS A 43 33.65 -3.43 -35.34
CA LYS A 43 34.36 -4.10 -34.22
C LYS A 43 33.45 -4.91 -33.32
N TYR A 44 32.15 -4.62 -33.31
CA TYR A 44 31.19 -5.25 -32.39
C TYR A 44 30.03 -5.94 -33.11
N GLY A 45 30.02 -5.98 -34.45
CA GLY A 45 29.06 -6.76 -35.24
C GLY A 45 27.60 -6.29 -35.10
N LEU A 46 27.39 -5.03 -34.73
CA LEU A 46 26.07 -4.41 -34.70
C LEU A 46 25.66 -4.00 -36.12
N SER A 47 24.39 -4.15 -36.46
CA SER A 47 23.84 -3.58 -37.69
C SER A 47 23.78 -2.05 -37.61
N GLY A 48 23.72 -1.36 -38.75
CA GLY A 48 23.65 0.11 -38.77
C GLY A 48 22.48 0.70 -37.99
N ASN A 49 21.34 0.01 -37.96
CA ASN A 49 20.18 0.41 -37.14
C ASN A 49 20.44 0.21 -35.64
N GLU A 50 21.06 -0.90 -35.26
CA GLU A 50 21.44 -1.20 -33.87
C GLU A 50 22.50 -0.23 -33.35
N ALA A 51 23.54 0.05 -34.13
CA ALA A 51 24.60 1.00 -33.79
C ALA A 51 24.07 2.43 -33.65
N LYS A 52 23.14 2.84 -34.54
CA LYS A 52 22.43 4.12 -34.44
C LYS A 52 21.57 4.20 -33.17
N ALA A 53 20.75 3.19 -32.90
CA ALA A 53 19.90 3.12 -31.72
C ALA A 53 20.73 3.16 -30.42
N LEU A 54 21.81 2.36 -30.36
CA LEU A 54 22.71 2.31 -29.21
C LEU A 54 23.41 3.65 -28.99
N SER A 55 23.98 4.25 -30.05
CA SER A 55 24.69 5.54 -29.99
C SER A 55 23.79 6.68 -29.51
N ILE A 56 22.53 6.70 -29.95
CA ILE A 56 21.53 7.67 -29.48
C ILE A 56 21.21 7.42 -28.00
N ALA A 57 20.94 6.16 -27.63
CA ALA A 57 20.57 5.78 -26.27
C ALA A 57 21.68 6.10 -25.25
N VAL A 58 22.94 5.74 -25.54
CA VAL A 58 24.03 5.91 -24.58
C VAL A 58 24.50 7.35 -24.43
N ARG A 59 24.18 8.27 -25.37
CA ARG A 59 24.46 9.72 -25.21
C ARG A 59 23.53 10.41 -24.22
N ARG A 60 22.41 9.77 -23.88
CA ARG A 60 21.45 10.26 -22.89
C ARG A 60 22.05 10.17 -21.50
N SER A 61 21.66 11.07 -20.60
CA SER A 61 21.89 10.87 -19.17
C SER A 61 21.04 9.68 -18.72
N ALA A 62 21.62 8.80 -17.91
CA ALA A 62 20.88 7.68 -17.35
C ALA A 62 19.74 8.22 -16.47
N ILE A 63 18.59 7.53 -16.49
CA ILE A 63 17.54 7.79 -15.50
C ILE A 63 18.06 7.31 -14.15
N ASP A 64 17.88 8.12 -13.12
CA ASP A 64 18.25 7.74 -11.76
C ASP A 64 17.57 6.42 -11.34
N SER A 65 18.33 5.54 -10.69
CA SER A 65 17.85 4.21 -10.31
C SER A 65 16.71 4.25 -9.29
N GLY A 66 16.69 5.23 -8.39
CA GLY A 66 15.60 5.44 -7.45
C GLY A 66 14.32 5.89 -8.17
N VAL A 67 14.45 6.76 -9.17
CA VAL A 67 13.31 7.18 -10.01
C VAL A 67 12.76 6.01 -10.82
N VAL A 68 13.62 5.18 -11.41
CA VAL A 68 13.21 3.95 -12.13
C VAL A 68 12.46 3.01 -11.19
N GLN A 69 13.03 2.70 -10.03
CA GLN A 69 12.42 1.79 -9.06
C GLN A 69 11.06 2.31 -8.60
N LEU A 70 10.98 3.59 -8.23
CA LEU A 70 9.73 4.24 -7.82
C LEU A 70 8.65 4.15 -8.91
N LEU A 71 9.01 4.40 -10.17
CA LEU A 71 8.10 4.30 -11.32
C LEU A 71 7.59 2.87 -11.52
N LEU A 72 8.48 1.89 -11.46
CA LEU A 72 8.11 0.48 -11.62
C LEU A 72 7.22 -0.03 -10.48
N GLU A 73 7.53 0.33 -9.24
CA GLU A 73 6.71 -0.01 -8.07
C GLU A 73 5.31 0.61 -8.14
N ARG A 74 5.21 1.90 -8.50
CA ARG A 74 3.94 2.61 -8.61
C ARG A 74 3.10 2.18 -9.81
N SER A 75 3.70 1.56 -10.81
CA SER A 75 2.99 0.94 -11.94
C SER A 75 2.77 -0.56 -11.76
N ASN A 76 3.27 -1.16 -10.67
CA ASN A 76 3.31 -2.60 -10.44
C ASN A 76 3.92 -3.36 -11.63
N PHE A 77 4.95 -2.78 -12.26
CA PHE A 77 5.64 -3.33 -13.44
C PHE A 77 4.73 -3.58 -14.65
N VAL A 78 3.64 -2.82 -14.78
CA VAL A 78 2.60 -3.03 -15.79
C VAL A 78 2.31 -1.74 -16.57
N CYS A 79 2.03 -1.89 -17.87
CA CYS A 79 1.61 -0.79 -18.74
C CYS A 79 0.43 0.00 -18.17
N CYS A 80 0.56 1.33 -18.07
CA CYS A 80 -0.52 2.17 -17.53
C CYS A 80 -1.73 2.31 -18.45
N VAL A 81 -1.60 1.98 -19.74
CA VAL A 81 -2.67 2.11 -20.76
C VAL A 81 -3.51 0.83 -20.81
N CYS A 82 -2.93 -0.29 -21.25
CA CYS A 82 -3.66 -1.56 -21.35
C CYS A 82 -3.66 -2.40 -20.07
N LYS A 83 -2.92 -2.01 -19.03
CA LYS A 83 -2.86 -2.72 -17.74
C LYS A 83 -2.43 -4.18 -17.87
N GLY A 84 -1.54 -4.46 -18.83
CA GLY A 84 -0.98 -5.80 -19.07
C GLY A 84 -1.82 -6.70 -19.97
N VAL A 85 -2.98 -6.23 -20.44
CA VAL A 85 -3.88 -7.02 -21.31
C VAL A 85 -3.24 -7.35 -22.66
N LYS A 86 -2.48 -6.43 -23.25
CA LYS A 86 -1.86 -6.61 -24.57
C LYS A 86 -0.54 -7.37 -24.52
N SER A 87 0.25 -7.16 -23.47
CA SER A 87 1.53 -7.81 -23.28
C SER A 87 1.99 -7.67 -21.82
N PRO A 88 2.63 -8.71 -21.24
CA PRO A 88 3.24 -8.64 -19.93
C PRO A 88 4.58 -7.88 -19.92
N ALA A 89 5.18 -7.62 -21.09
CA ALA A 89 6.43 -6.89 -21.19
C ALA A 89 6.19 -5.37 -21.03
N TYR A 90 7.21 -4.67 -20.53
CA TYR A 90 7.15 -3.23 -20.33
C TYR A 90 8.42 -2.50 -20.78
N ILE A 91 8.26 -1.21 -21.09
CA ILE A 91 9.28 -0.27 -21.52
C ILE A 91 9.03 1.04 -20.77
N ILE A 92 10.10 1.70 -20.32
CA ILE A 92 10.01 3.06 -19.77
C ILE A 92 10.04 4.03 -20.96
N HIS A 93 8.99 4.83 -21.07
CA HIS A 93 8.79 5.81 -22.13
C HIS A 93 8.82 7.23 -21.55
N HIS A 94 9.43 8.16 -22.28
CA HIS A 94 9.36 9.59 -22.00
C HIS A 94 8.11 10.16 -22.67
N ILE A 95 7.16 10.68 -21.89
CA ILE A 95 5.92 11.29 -22.37
C ILE A 95 6.23 12.41 -23.37
N VAL A 96 7.14 13.32 -22.99
CA VAL A 96 7.78 14.25 -23.92
C VAL A 96 9.14 13.71 -24.27
N GLU A 97 9.39 13.54 -25.57
CA GLU A 97 10.62 12.97 -26.11
C GLU A 97 11.88 13.56 -25.47
N TYR A 98 12.75 12.68 -24.98
CA TYR A 98 13.99 13.07 -24.31
C TYR A 98 14.86 13.99 -25.17
N GLU A 99 14.87 13.82 -26.50
CA GLU A 99 15.65 14.66 -27.41
C GLU A 99 15.24 16.13 -27.38
N LYS A 100 13.99 16.44 -26.99
CA LYS A 100 13.48 17.80 -26.89
C LYS A 100 13.75 18.45 -25.53
N THR A 101 13.69 17.67 -24.44
CA THR A 101 13.67 18.21 -23.08
C THR A 101 14.81 17.76 -22.19
N GLN A 102 15.46 16.64 -22.55
CA GLN A 102 16.42 15.91 -21.72
C GLN A 102 15.87 15.60 -20.30
N ASP A 103 14.55 15.55 -20.15
CA ASP A 103 13.88 15.47 -18.86
C ASP A 103 13.67 14.01 -18.41
N ASN A 104 14.47 13.57 -17.43
CA ASN A 104 14.38 12.27 -16.77
C ASN A 104 13.56 12.31 -15.46
N ASN A 105 12.85 13.40 -15.17
CA ASN A 105 12.03 13.45 -13.96
C ASN A 105 10.87 12.47 -14.05
N TYR A 106 10.47 11.94 -12.88
CA TYR A 106 9.34 11.01 -12.74
C TYR A 106 8.06 11.45 -13.48
N LYS A 107 7.79 12.76 -13.53
CA LYS A 107 6.59 13.32 -14.20
C LYS A 107 6.61 13.16 -15.73
N ASN A 108 7.79 12.99 -16.32
CA ASN A 108 7.96 12.79 -17.75
C ASN A 108 8.12 11.31 -18.12
N LEU A 109 8.21 10.41 -17.16
CA LEU A 109 8.39 8.98 -17.40
C LEU A 109 7.10 8.21 -17.20
N VAL A 110 6.90 7.15 -17.99
CA VAL A 110 5.75 6.26 -17.88
C VAL A 110 6.14 4.83 -18.25
N VAL A 111 5.38 3.85 -17.76
CA VAL A 111 5.56 2.43 -18.11
C VAL A 111 4.50 2.05 -19.15
N LEU A 112 4.94 1.62 -20.33
CA LEU A 112 4.10 1.16 -21.43
C LEU A 112 4.49 -0.26 -21.86
N CYS A 113 3.54 -1.03 -22.41
CA CYS A 113 3.89 -2.27 -23.10
C CYS A 113 4.39 -1.95 -24.52
N PRO A 114 5.13 -2.86 -25.21
CA PRO A 114 5.63 -2.61 -26.56
C PRO A 114 4.54 -2.13 -27.53
N THR A 115 3.34 -2.74 -27.47
CA THR A 115 2.22 -2.37 -28.33
C THR A 115 1.71 -0.94 -28.09
N ASP A 116 1.57 -0.52 -26.83
CA ASP A 116 1.11 0.84 -26.50
C ASP A 116 2.23 1.88 -26.66
N HIS A 117 3.48 1.46 -26.49
CA HIS A 117 4.67 2.26 -26.78
C HIS A 117 4.71 2.63 -28.27
N ASP A 118 4.47 1.65 -29.15
CA ASP A 118 4.44 1.91 -30.59
C ASP A 118 3.29 2.87 -30.96
N LEU A 119 2.11 2.73 -30.35
CA LEU A 119 1.00 3.66 -30.53
C LEU A 119 1.28 5.09 -30.03
N ALA A 120 2.22 5.25 -29.09
CA ALA A 120 2.67 6.57 -28.64
C ALA A 120 3.64 7.23 -29.64
N HIS A 121 4.33 6.45 -30.48
CA HIS A 121 5.25 6.93 -31.51
C HIS A 121 4.66 6.96 -32.93
N GLN A 122 3.70 6.09 -33.25
CA GLN A 122 3.11 6.00 -34.59
C GLN A 122 2.24 7.22 -34.90
N GLY A 123 2.53 7.88 -36.02
CA GLY A 123 1.70 8.91 -36.65
C GLY A 123 1.33 8.49 -38.07
N GLY A 124 0.05 8.58 -38.42
CA GLY A 124 -0.52 8.14 -39.71
C GLY A 124 -2.05 8.07 -39.68
N LEU A 125 -2.66 7.13 -40.43
CA LEU A 125 -4.12 6.86 -40.48
C LEU A 125 -4.70 6.31 -39.16
N THR A 126 -3.87 5.82 -38.25
CA THR A 126 -4.26 5.27 -36.94
C THR A 126 -4.17 6.34 -35.85
N LEU A 127 -5.15 6.35 -34.94
CA LEU A 127 -5.17 7.28 -33.81
C LEU A 127 -3.96 7.06 -32.89
N ARG A 128 -3.13 8.10 -32.74
CA ARG A 128 -1.98 8.13 -31.82
C ARG A 128 -2.44 8.32 -30.38
N LEU A 129 -1.73 7.71 -29.43
CA LEU A 129 -1.85 8.09 -28.02
C LEU A 129 -1.20 9.45 -27.78
N THR A 130 -1.99 10.43 -27.34
CA THR A 130 -1.46 11.76 -27.03
C THR A 130 -0.80 11.78 -25.65
N ASP A 131 0.14 12.71 -25.45
CA ASP A 131 0.83 12.93 -24.18
C ASP A 131 -0.18 13.09 -23.01
N ASP A 132 -1.28 13.80 -23.23
CA ASP A 132 -2.34 13.99 -22.23
C ASP A 132 -3.09 12.69 -21.91
N GLN A 133 -3.36 11.85 -22.92
CA GLN A 133 -3.95 10.54 -22.69
C GLN A 133 -3.01 9.67 -21.85
N ILE A 134 -1.71 9.70 -22.13
CA ILE A 134 -0.69 8.96 -21.38
C ILE A 134 -0.58 9.49 -19.94
N ARG A 135 -0.55 10.82 -19.73
CA ARG A 135 -0.52 11.44 -18.39
C ARG A 135 -1.73 11.03 -17.55
N ARG A 136 -2.93 11.06 -18.15
CA ARG A 136 -4.17 10.63 -17.49
C ARG A 136 -4.15 9.13 -17.17
N ALA A 137 -3.71 8.29 -18.11
CA ALA A 137 -3.59 6.86 -17.92
C ALA A 137 -2.61 6.52 -16.78
N LYS A 138 -1.42 7.14 -16.78
CA LYS A 138 -0.41 7.01 -15.71
C LYS A 138 -1.01 7.36 -14.34
N THR A 139 -1.61 8.54 -14.22
CA THR A 139 -2.17 9.01 -12.94
C THR A 139 -3.29 8.09 -12.43
N SER A 140 -4.18 7.68 -13.33
CA SER A 140 -5.29 6.76 -13.01
C SER A 140 -4.79 5.38 -12.60
N TRP A 141 -3.78 4.85 -13.30
CA TRP A 141 -3.21 3.54 -13.02
C TRP A 141 -2.43 3.52 -11.72
N GLU A 142 -1.57 4.52 -11.47
CA GLU A 142 -0.80 4.60 -10.22
C GLU A 142 -1.73 4.66 -9.01
N LYS A 143 -2.83 5.41 -9.10
CA LYS A 143 -3.86 5.43 -8.05
C LYS A 143 -4.51 4.06 -7.83
N GLN A 144 -4.76 3.29 -8.90
CA GLN A 144 -5.31 1.93 -8.80
C GLN A 144 -4.30 0.96 -8.20
N VAL A 145 -3.03 1.03 -8.59
CA VAL A 145 -1.94 0.20 -8.04
C VAL A 145 -1.76 0.50 -6.56
N GLU A 146 -1.75 1.78 -6.19
CA GLU A 146 -1.67 2.22 -4.79
C GLU A 146 -2.81 1.59 -3.97
N LEU A 147 -4.06 1.68 -4.46
CA LEU A 147 -5.25 1.07 -3.83
C LEU A 147 -5.11 -0.45 -3.67
N ALA A 148 -4.73 -1.14 -4.76
CA ALA A 148 -4.59 -2.59 -4.75
C ALA A 148 -3.43 -3.04 -3.83
N ASN A 149 -2.35 -2.28 -3.76
CA ASN A 149 -1.22 -2.55 -2.86
C ASN A 149 -1.63 -2.36 -1.40
N ALA A 150 -2.33 -1.27 -1.08
CA ALA A 150 -2.85 -1.04 0.26
C ALA A 150 -3.86 -2.13 0.69
N GLN A 151 -4.72 -2.58 -0.23
CA GLN A 151 -5.65 -3.70 0.02
C GLN A 151 -4.91 -5.02 0.24
N ARG A 152 -3.92 -5.35 -0.59
CA ARG A 152 -3.11 -6.58 -0.42
C ARG A 152 -2.34 -6.58 0.90
N ALA A 153 -1.72 -5.46 1.26
CA ALA A 153 -1.03 -5.30 2.54
C ALA A 153 -2.01 -5.42 3.70
N ALA A 154 -3.20 -4.80 3.58
CA ALA A 154 -4.26 -4.92 4.56
C ALA A 154 -4.70 -6.37 4.77
N GLN A 155 -4.96 -7.12 3.70
CA GLN A 155 -5.36 -8.53 3.81
C GLN A 155 -4.30 -9.40 4.51
N LYS A 156 -3.02 -9.06 4.37
CA LYS A 156 -1.91 -9.77 5.03
C LYS A 156 -1.57 -9.26 6.43
N ILE A 157 -2.24 -8.22 6.93
CA ILE A 157 -1.88 -7.54 8.18
C ILE A 157 -0.41 -7.07 8.17
N GLU A 158 0.04 -6.52 7.03
CA GLU A 158 1.36 -5.91 6.90
C GLU A 158 1.31 -4.44 7.39
N VAL A 159 1.19 -4.28 8.71
CA VAL A 159 1.24 -2.99 9.41
C VAL A 159 2.50 -2.89 10.28
N SER A 160 3.00 -1.68 10.45
CA SER A 160 4.11 -1.42 11.38
C SER A 160 3.59 -1.49 12.82
N ASP A 161 4.41 -1.97 13.75
CA ASP A 161 4.03 -2.17 15.15
C ASP A 161 3.84 -0.84 15.91
N ASP A 162 4.73 0.13 15.66
CA ASP A 162 4.69 1.52 16.13
C ASP A 162 3.47 2.31 15.63
N ALA A 163 2.85 1.81 14.56
CA ALA A 163 1.64 2.36 13.97
C ALA A 163 0.35 1.77 14.55
N ILE A 164 0.41 0.77 15.43
CA ILE A 164 -0.79 0.14 16.04
C ILE A 164 -1.29 1.00 17.20
N ASP A 165 -2.50 1.54 17.05
CA ASP A 165 -3.11 2.45 18.02
C ASP A 165 -4.03 1.74 19.01
N TYR A 166 -4.67 0.65 18.58
CA TYR A 166 -5.63 -0.08 19.39
C TYR A 166 -5.63 -1.57 19.06
N VAL A 167 -5.74 -2.38 20.11
CA VAL A 167 -5.85 -3.84 20.01
C VAL A 167 -6.94 -4.34 20.93
N ASN A 168 -8.01 -4.92 20.39
CA ASN A 168 -9.04 -5.56 21.18
C ASN A 168 -8.57 -6.94 21.66
N VAL A 169 -7.74 -6.94 22.70
CA VAL A 169 -7.08 -8.14 23.26
C VAL A 169 -8.06 -9.30 23.42
N LYS A 170 -9.14 -9.07 24.18
CA LYS A 170 -10.15 -10.10 24.47
C LYS A 170 -10.76 -10.68 23.20
N ARG A 171 -11.10 -9.81 22.23
CA ARG A 171 -11.77 -10.27 21.01
C ARG A 171 -10.83 -11.02 20.06
N ILE A 172 -9.56 -10.66 20.02
CA ILE A 172 -8.55 -11.39 19.25
C ILE A 172 -8.31 -12.76 19.88
N GLU A 173 -8.15 -12.84 21.20
CA GLU A 173 -7.95 -14.11 21.91
C GLU A 173 -9.16 -15.05 21.76
N GLU A 174 -10.38 -14.54 21.94
CA GLU A 174 -11.61 -15.30 21.68
C GLU A 174 -11.65 -15.84 20.25
N LEU A 175 -11.25 -15.01 19.28
CA LEU A 175 -11.20 -15.40 17.88
C LEU A 175 -10.16 -16.51 17.64
N CYS A 176 -8.98 -16.38 18.23
CA CYS A 176 -7.95 -17.42 18.20
C CYS A 176 -8.46 -18.73 18.79
N VAL A 177 -9.06 -18.70 19.99
CA VAL A 177 -9.62 -19.91 20.62
C VAL A 177 -10.72 -20.53 19.76
N ARG A 178 -11.58 -19.72 19.15
CA ARG A 178 -12.65 -20.24 18.28
C ARG A 178 -12.10 -20.93 17.02
N LEU A 179 -11.10 -20.32 16.38
CA LEU A 179 -10.52 -20.81 15.12
C LEU A 179 -9.52 -21.95 15.32
N PHE A 180 -8.70 -21.87 16.37
CA PHE A 180 -7.54 -22.75 16.58
C PHE A 180 -7.64 -23.61 17.84
N LYS A 181 -8.73 -23.50 18.61
CA LYS A 181 -8.95 -24.17 19.91
C LYS A 181 -7.98 -23.76 21.04
N ARG A 182 -7.09 -22.81 20.77
CA ARG A 182 -6.10 -22.23 21.69
C ARG A 182 -5.64 -20.87 21.17
N ILE A 183 -4.93 -20.11 21.99
CA ILE A 183 -4.18 -18.94 21.54
C ILE A 183 -2.84 -19.43 20.94
N PRO A 184 -2.57 -19.21 19.63
CA PRO A 184 -1.30 -19.58 19.01
C PRO A 184 -0.09 -18.96 19.74
N GLN A 185 1.03 -19.68 19.74
CA GLN A 185 2.29 -19.10 20.19
C GLN A 185 2.84 -18.21 19.06
N THR A 186 3.41 -17.07 19.44
CA THR A 186 4.10 -16.15 18.54
C THR A 186 5.57 -16.04 18.93
N GLY A 187 6.38 -15.32 18.15
CA GLY A 187 7.80 -15.11 18.47
C GLY A 187 8.06 -14.41 19.82
N LEU A 188 7.03 -13.79 20.39
CA LEU A 188 7.09 -13.01 21.63
C LEU A 188 6.42 -13.71 22.82
N THR A 189 5.79 -14.87 22.63
CA THR A 189 5.01 -15.49 23.72
C THR A 189 5.88 -15.87 24.92
N ALA A 190 7.11 -16.36 24.69
CA ALA A 190 8.00 -16.75 25.78
C ALA A 190 8.44 -15.54 26.63
N SER A 191 8.83 -14.42 26.00
CA SER A 191 9.24 -13.20 26.70
C SER A 191 8.07 -12.56 27.45
N LEU A 192 6.89 -12.49 26.85
CA LEU A 192 5.70 -11.93 27.48
C LEU A 192 5.21 -12.79 28.66
N LYS A 193 5.34 -14.12 28.59
CA LYS A 193 5.09 -15.01 29.75
C LYS A 193 6.11 -14.79 30.86
N ALA A 194 7.39 -14.62 30.53
CA ALA A 194 8.43 -14.33 31.52
C ALA A 194 8.21 -12.99 32.24
N ALA A 195 7.65 -11.99 31.55
CA ALA A 195 7.25 -10.71 32.12
C ALA A 195 5.93 -10.75 32.92
N GLY A 196 5.21 -11.88 32.92
CA GLY A 196 3.90 -12.04 33.57
C GLY A 196 2.74 -11.38 32.81
N ILE A 197 2.98 -10.84 31.61
CA ILE A 197 1.96 -10.19 30.77
C ILE A 197 0.99 -11.21 30.19
N LEU A 198 1.48 -12.40 29.86
CA LEU A 198 0.67 -13.53 29.43
C LEU A 198 0.64 -14.63 30.50
N LYS A 199 -0.52 -15.24 30.69
CA LYS A 199 -0.72 -16.43 31.52
C LYS A 199 -0.14 -17.67 30.87
N LYS A 200 -0.15 -18.79 31.60
CA LYS A 200 0.35 -20.09 31.11
C LYS A 200 -0.34 -20.55 29.82
N ASP A 201 -1.65 -20.32 29.71
CA ASP A 201 -2.47 -20.65 28.54
C ASP A 201 -2.27 -19.68 27.35
N GLY A 202 -1.48 -18.62 27.54
CA GLY A 202 -1.21 -17.60 26.52
C GLY A 202 -2.20 -16.43 26.51
N SER A 203 -3.19 -16.40 27.40
CA SER A 203 -4.11 -15.27 27.53
C SER A 203 -3.48 -14.10 28.28
N PHE A 204 -3.92 -12.89 27.98
CA PHE A 204 -3.46 -11.66 28.60
C PHE A 204 -3.87 -11.56 30.07
N ASP A 205 -2.90 -11.25 30.92
CA ASP A 205 -3.15 -10.97 32.33
C ASP A 205 -3.34 -9.47 32.59
N GLN A 206 -4.55 -8.99 32.26
CA GLN A 206 -4.91 -7.59 32.47
C GLN A 206 -4.71 -7.15 33.94
N LYS A 207 -4.98 -8.04 34.91
CA LYS A 207 -4.84 -7.71 36.32
C LYS A 207 -3.37 -7.52 36.68
N HIS A 208 -2.50 -8.43 36.26
CA HIS A 208 -1.06 -8.32 36.48
C HIS A 208 -0.51 -7.02 35.86
N VAL A 209 -0.85 -6.74 34.60
CA VAL A 209 -0.41 -5.53 33.90
C VAL A 209 -0.88 -4.27 34.62
N GLN A 210 -2.16 -4.21 35.00
CA GLN A 210 -2.74 -3.04 35.65
C GLN A 210 -2.17 -2.80 37.06
N THR A 211 -1.84 -3.87 37.81
CA THR A 211 -1.34 -3.75 39.18
C THR A 211 0.18 -3.56 39.26
N ASN A 212 0.96 -4.18 38.36
CA ASN A 212 2.41 -4.26 38.51
C ASN A 212 3.19 -3.44 37.47
N LEU A 213 2.60 -3.14 36.31
CA LEU A 213 3.32 -2.49 35.20
C LEU A 213 2.79 -1.09 34.90
N SER A 214 1.47 -0.93 34.79
CA SER A 214 0.83 0.33 34.38
C SER A 214 1.09 1.48 35.35
N GLY A 215 1.43 2.65 34.81
CA GLY A 215 1.49 3.93 35.51
C GLY A 215 0.12 4.54 35.84
N GLY A 216 -0.98 3.90 35.45
CA GLY A 216 -2.33 4.24 35.88
C GLY A 216 -3.08 5.26 35.03
N ARG A 217 -2.45 5.91 34.04
CA ARG A 217 -3.18 6.82 33.12
C ARG A 217 -4.04 6.07 32.10
N TYR A 218 -3.59 4.88 31.70
CA TYR A 218 -4.26 3.92 30.83
C TYR A 218 -3.57 2.55 31.01
N LEU A 219 -4.16 1.47 30.50
CA LEU A 219 -3.68 0.10 30.79
C LEU A 219 -2.22 -0.13 30.36
N PHE A 220 -1.83 0.38 29.20
CA PHE A 220 -0.49 0.22 28.62
C PHE A 220 0.46 1.38 28.95
N ASP A 221 0.23 2.09 30.06
CA ASP A 221 1.07 3.21 30.50
C ASP A 221 2.41 2.73 31.11
N TYR A 222 3.24 2.05 30.32
CA TYR A 222 4.56 1.57 30.68
C TYR A 222 5.42 1.37 29.43
N ILE A 223 6.71 1.06 29.60
CA ILE A 223 7.57 0.67 28.46
C ILE A 223 7.09 -0.69 27.98
N THR A 224 6.42 -0.70 26.81
CA THR A 224 5.80 -1.89 26.23
C THR A 224 6.82 -2.98 25.94
N HIS A 225 6.41 -4.24 26.14
CA HIS A 225 7.22 -5.42 25.87
C HIS A 225 6.90 -6.03 24.48
N GLN A 226 6.51 -5.20 23.52
CA GLN A 226 6.07 -5.60 22.17
C GLN A 226 4.73 -6.34 22.13
N GLU A 227 3.81 -6.00 23.02
CA GLU A 227 2.44 -6.54 23.04
C GLU A 227 1.74 -6.27 21.70
N THR A 228 1.93 -5.08 21.11
CA THR A 228 1.41 -4.72 19.78
C THR A 228 1.85 -5.71 18.70
N GLU A 229 3.13 -6.06 18.67
CA GLU A 229 3.70 -7.03 17.72
C GLU A 229 3.17 -8.45 17.97
N HIS A 230 3.00 -8.85 19.23
CA HIS A 230 2.38 -10.15 19.56
C HIS A 230 0.97 -10.26 18.98
N TYR A 231 0.11 -9.26 19.20
CA TYR A 231 -1.24 -9.28 18.64
C TYR A 231 -1.29 -9.09 17.12
N LYS A 232 -0.32 -8.39 16.53
CA LYS A 232 -0.15 -8.36 15.07
C LYS A 232 0.12 -9.75 14.52
N GLN A 233 1.03 -10.51 15.12
CA GLN A 233 1.35 -11.89 14.72
C GLN A 233 0.12 -12.81 14.88
N LEU A 234 -0.67 -12.65 15.95
CA LEU A 234 -1.94 -13.37 16.09
C LEU A 234 -2.94 -13.01 14.98
N MET A 235 -3.07 -11.72 14.64
CA MET A 235 -3.91 -11.28 13.52
C MET A 235 -3.43 -11.83 12.17
N GLN A 236 -2.12 -11.97 11.96
CA GLN A 236 -1.54 -12.62 10.77
C GLN A 236 -1.91 -14.10 10.71
N GLU A 237 -1.86 -14.84 11.82
CA GLU A 237 -2.35 -16.22 11.87
C GLU A 237 -3.86 -16.31 11.57
N ILE A 238 -4.66 -15.39 12.12
CA ILE A 238 -6.09 -15.29 11.82
C ILE A 238 -6.33 -15.06 10.32
N ALA A 239 -5.57 -14.15 9.70
CA ALA A 239 -5.71 -13.82 8.28
C ALA A 239 -5.37 -14.98 7.33
N LYS A 240 -4.67 -16.03 7.79
CA LYS A 240 -4.45 -17.24 6.99
C LYS A 240 -5.71 -18.08 6.82
N VAL A 241 -6.68 -17.97 7.73
CA VAL A 241 -7.90 -18.80 7.77
C VAL A 241 -9.19 -17.99 7.74
N VAL A 242 -9.11 -16.67 7.84
CA VAL A 242 -10.24 -15.74 7.76
C VAL A 242 -10.07 -14.85 6.56
N ASP A 243 -11.08 -14.82 5.69
CA ASP A 243 -11.16 -13.84 4.61
C ASP A 243 -11.68 -12.51 5.15
N PHE A 244 -10.84 -11.47 5.09
CA PHE A 244 -11.20 -10.11 5.44
C PHE A 244 -11.68 -9.37 4.20
N ILE A 245 -12.98 -9.08 4.15
CA ILE A 245 -13.56 -8.31 3.05
C ILE A 245 -13.20 -6.82 3.15
N ASP A 246 -13.07 -6.13 2.02
CA ASP A 246 -12.88 -4.67 2.01
C ASP A 246 -14.24 -3.98 2.28
N LEU A 247 -14.39 -3.45 3.50
CA LEU A 247 -15.60 -2.76 3.92
C LEU A 247 -15.80 -1.44 3.16
N GLY A 248 -14.72 -0.73 2.82
CA GLY A 248 -14.80 0.50 2.04
C GLY A 248 -15.31 0.27 0.62
N ALA A 249 -14.90 -0.85 0.01
CA ALA A 249 -15.44 -1.30 -1.27
C ALA A 249 -16.91 -1.75 -1.13
N ALA A 250 -17.25 -2.54 -0.11
CA ALA A 250 -18.60 -3.02 0.15
C ALA A 250 -19.61 -1.87 0.34
N VAL A 251 -19.23 -0.79 1.01
CA VAL A 251 -20.08 0.39 1.24
C VAL A 251 -20.35 1.17 -0.05
N SER A 252 -19.57 0.96 -1.10
CA SER A 252 -19.82 1.55 -2.43
C SER A 252 -20.80 0.73 -3.28
N THR A 253 -21.28 -0.42 -2.77
CA THR A 253 -22.19 -1.33 -3.48
C THR A 253 -23.66 -1.12 -3.10
N ARG A 254 -24.58 -1.92 -3.68
CA ARG A 254 -26.00 -1.87 -3.34
C ARG A 254 -26.23 -2.35 -1.90
N LEU A 255 -27.23 -1.80 -1.22
CA LEU A 255 -27.57 -2.15 0.18
C LEU A 255 -27.69 -3.66 0.43
N THR A 256 -28.27 -4.41 -0.51
CA THR A 256 -28.41 -5.87 -0.42
C THR A 256 -27.06 -6.59 -0.36
N GLN A 257 -26.06 -6.10 -1.08
CA GLN A 257 -24.69 -6.64 -1.04
C GLN A 257 -23.99 -6.24 0.26
N LEU A 258 -24.20 -5.01 0.74
CA LEU A 258 -23.65 -4.56 2.01
C LEU A 258 -24.24 -5.33 3.21
N LYS A 259 -25.54 -5.68 3.20
CA LYS A 259 -26.13 -6.57 4.22
C LYS A 259 -25.44 -7.94 4.26
N GLY A 260 -24.98 -8.45 3.13
CA GLY A 260 -24.19 -9.69 3.08
C GLY A 260 -22.83 -9.61 3.77
N ALA A 261 -22.43 -8.44 4.30
CA ALA A 261 -21.26 -8.26 5.14
C ALA A 261 -21.53 -8.54 6.63
N GLU A 262 -22.79 -8.59 7.08
CA GLU A 262 -23.13 -8.88 8.48
C GLU A 262 -22.53 -10.22 8.93
N GLY A 263 -21.89 -10.22 10.09
CA GLY A 263 -21.20 -11.40 10.64
C GLY A 263 -19.85 -11.72 10.00
N LYS A 264 -19.43 -10.99 8.95
CA LYS A 264 -18.13 -11.19 8.31
C LYS A 264 -17.04 -10.33 8.94
N TYR A 265 -15.82 -10.84 8.84
CA TYR A 265 -14.62 -10.08 9.15
C TYR A 265 -14.26 -9.19 7.97
N ALA A 266 -13.89 -7.95 8.27
CA ALA A 266 -13.64 -6.94 7.27
C ALA A 266 -12.46 -6.05 7.67
N PHE A 267 -11.80 -5.46 6.67
CA PHE A 267 -10.88 -4.36 6.86
C PHE A 267 -11.44 -3.08 6.23
N PHE A 268 -11.07 -1.94 6.78
CA PHE A 268 -11.41 -0.62 6.24
C PHE A 268 -10.16 0.25 6.17
N ILE A 269 -9.98 0.98 5.06
CA ILE A 269 -8.91 1.98 4.91
C ILE A 269 -9.53 3.32 4.52
N GLY A 270 -9.39 4.32 5.39
CA GLY A 270 -9.95 5.66 5.14
C GLY A 270 -9.75 6.64 6.29
N GLY A 271 -10.20 7.88 6.08
CA GLY A 271 -10.23 8.91 7.12
C GLY A 271 -11.39 8.66 8.06
N VAL A 272 -11.11 8.55 9.36
CA VAL A 272 -12.08 8.24 10.41
C VAL A 272 -12.04 9.34 11.45
N HIS A 273 -13.21 9.69 11.94
CA HIS A 273 -13.42 10.72 12.94
C HIS A 273 -13.73 10.07 14.29
N ALA A 274 -13.14 10.58 15.37
CA ALA A 274 -13.56 10.22 16.72
C ALA A 274 -13.26 11.35 17.70
N LYS A 275 -13.97 11.32 18.84
CA LYS A 275 -13.59 12.09 20.01
C LYS A 275 -12.70 11.20 20.88
N GLY A 276 -11.53 11.69 21.27
CA GLY A 276 -10.62 10.96 22.16
C GLY A 276 -11.24 10.78 23.55
N PRO A 277 -10.85 9.73 24.29
CA PRO A 277 -11.28 9.56 25.67
C PRO A 277 -10.58 10.56 26.58
N ASP A 278 -11.22 10.91 27.69
CA ASP A 278 -10.59 11.68 28.76
C ASP A 278 -9.60 10.79 29.54
N LEU A 279 -8.55 11.41 30.09
CA LEU A 279 -7.57 10.74 30.95
C LEU A 279 -7.83 11.08 32.43
N PRO A 280 -7.60 10.14 33.36
CA PRO A 280 -7.15 8.76 33.13
C PRO A 280 -8.26 7.87 32.55
N ILE A 281 -7.87 6.89 31.73
CA ILE A 281 -8.78 5.85 31.22
C ILE A 281 -8.97 4.81 32.31
N THR A 282 -10.21 4.68 32.78
CA THR A 282 -10.63 3.78 33.85
C THR A 282 -11.77 2.89 33.39
N ALA A 283 -12.21 1.95 34.22
CA ALA A 283 -13.36 1.09 33.92
C ALA A 283 -14.68 1.88 33.72
N SER A 284 -14.78 3.11 34.21
CA SER A 284 -15.94 3.99 34.02
C SER A 284 -15.83 4.90 32.79
N THR A 285 -14.69 4.91 32.10
CA THR A 285 -14.50 5.74 30.91
C THR A 285 -15.42 5.25 29.79
N PRO A 286 -16.26 6.11 29.18
CA PRO A 286 -17.16 5.71 28.11
C PRO A 286 -16.44 5.12 26.89
N ALA A 287 -17.11 4.23 26.17
CA ALA A 287 -16.59 3.71 24.91
C ALA A 287 -16.36 4.83 23.89
N VAL A 288 -15.28 4.70 23.11
CA VAL A 288 -14.99 5.63 22.03
C VAL A 288 -15.70 5.16 20.76
N VAL A 289 -16.47 6.06 20.14
CA VAL A 289 -17.12 5.83 18.86
C VAL A 289 -16.30 6.49 17.77
N MET A 290 -15.63 5.66 16.97
CA MET A 290 -15.02 6.08 15.72
C MET A 290 -16.02 5.95 14.58
N PHE A 291 -16.06 6.91 13.67
CA PHE A 291 -16.97 6.84 12.53
C PHE A 291 -16.40 7.36 11.22
N TYR A 292 -16.89 6.77 10.14
CA TYR A 292 -16.68 7.22 8.78
C TYR A 292 -18.04 7.53 8.14
N SER A 293 -18.17 8.69 7.52
CA SER A 293 -19.39 9.07 6.80
C SER A 293 -19.07 9.39 5.33
N ARG A 294 -19.83 8.81 4.40
CA ARG A 294 -19.78 9.17 2.98
C ARG A 294 -21.15 9.03 2.34
N LYS A 295 -21.67 10.12 1.77
CA LYS A 295 -23.02 10.19 1.20
C LYS A 295 -24.04 9.70 2.24
N LYS A 296 -24.87 8.73 1.87
CA LYS A 296 -25.90 8.10 2.73
C LYS A 296 -25.37 6.91 3.55
N HIS A 297 -24.06 6.73 3.70
CA HIS A 297 -23.49 5.62 4.46
C HIS A 297 -22.66 6.12 5.63
N ARG A 298 -22.84 5.48 6.78
CA ARG A 298 -22.07 5.70 8.00
C ARG A 298 -21.58 4.36 8.53
N ILE A 299 -20.30 4.28 8.85
CA ILE A 299 -19.68 3.12 9.52
C ILE A 299 -19.26 3.58 10.91
N GLU A 300 -19.61 2.83 11.93
CA GLU A 300 -19.23 3.09 13.32
C GLU A 300 -18.45 1.91 13.90
N TRP A 301 -17.34 2.22 14.55
CA TRP A 301 -16.56 1.30 15.36
C TRP A 301 -16.61 1.73 16.82
N ILE A 302 -17.11 0.86 17.66
CA ILE A 302 -17.20 1.08 19.11
C ILE A 302 -16.05 0.33 19.77
N LEU A 303 -15.14 1.06 20.40
CA LEU A 303 -13.97 0.48 21.07
C LEU A 303 -13.94 0.84 22.56
N ASP A 304 -13.39 -0.09 23.33
CA ASP A 304 -13.11 0.10 24.75
C ASP A 304 -11.77 0.84 24.89
N PRO A 305 -11.76 2.10 25.37
CA PRO A 305 -10.53 2.91 25.41
C PRO A 305 -9.42 2.30 26.28
N ILE A 306 -9.74 1.33 27.16
CA ILE A 306 -8.73 0.68 27.99
C ILE A 306 -7.63 -0.01 27.17
N PHE A 307 -7.91 -0.41 25.93
CA PHE A 307 -6.93 -1.08 25.07
C PHE A 307 -6.21 -0.17 24.07
N LEU A 308 -6.16 1.14 24.35
CA LEU A 308 -5.30 2.06 23.61
C LEU A 308 -3.84 1.88 24.00
N MET A 309 -2.98 1.73 22.99
CA MET A 309 -1.62 1.21 23.18
C MET A 309 -0.61 2.26 23.65
N SER A 310 -0.89 3.55 23.48
CA SER A 310 0.03 4.63 23.88
C SER A 310 -0.65 5.99 24.01
N MET A 311 0.04 6.94 24.65
CA MET A 311 -0.35 8.36 24.64
C MET A 311 -0.49 8.93 23.22
N SER A 312 0.39 8.53 22.30
CA SER A 312 0.30 8.95 20.90
C SER A 312 -0.95 8.38 20.24
N ALA A 313 -1.32 7.14 20.53
CA ALA A 313 -2.56 6.53 20.05
C ALA A 313 -3.81 7.27 20.57
N ILE A 314 -3.83 7.60 21.86
CA ILE A 314 -4.92 8.37 22.50
C ILE A 314 -5.07 9.74 21.81
N ALA A 315 -3.97 10.46 21.63
CA ALA A 315 -3.98 11.76 20.95
C ALA A 315 -4.45 11.64 19.49
N ARG A 316 -3.99 10.62 18.76
CA ARG A 316 -4.37 10.38 17.35
C ARG A 316 -5.85 10.01 17.20
N ILE A 317 -6.41 9.22 18.11
CA ILE A 317 -7.85 8.91 18.04
C ILE A 317 -8.69 10.16 18.25
N GLY A 318 -8.21 11.12 19.05
CA GLY A 318 -8.85 12.42 19.25
C GLY A 318 -8.77 13.35 18.03
N GLY A 319 -9.48 13.02 16.95
CA GLY A 319 -9.58 13.88 15.78
C GLY A 319 -10.02 13.17 14.51
N THR A 320 -9.53 13.68 13.37
CA THR A 320 -9.75 13.08 12.05
C THR A 320 -8.43 12.54 11.55
N ASN A 321 -8.29 11.21 11.54
CA ASN A 321 -7.06 10.55 11.11
C ASN A 321 -7.35 9.40 10.17
N ARG A 322 -6.34 9.01 9.38
CA ARG A 322 -6.46 7.88 8.48
C ARG A 322 -6.02 6.60 9.16
N TYR A 323 -6.86 5.59 9.07
CA TYR A 323 -6.64 4.31 9.72
C TYR A 323 -6.83 3.15 8.75
N ILE A 324 -6.15 2.06 9.06
CA ILE A 324 -6.58 0.71 8.71
C ILE A 324 -7.25 0.09 9.93
N ILE A 325 -8.48 -0.40 9.76
CA ILE A 325 -9.29 -0.96 10.84
C ILE A 325 -9.71 -2.37 10.45
N TYR A 326 -9.28 -3.36 11.23
CA TYR A 326 -9.78 -4.74 11.15
C TYR A 326 -10.93 -4.90 12.12
N CYS A 327 -12.04 -5.46 11.66
CA CYS A 327 -13.26 -5.50 12.45
C CYS A 327 -14.15 -6.69 12.10
N LEU A 328 -15.10 -6.97 12.98
CA LEU A 328 -16.26 -7.82 12.72
C LEU A 328 -17.46 -6.92 12.48
N VAL A 329 -18.09 -7.04 11.31
CA VAL A 329 -19.33 -6.31 11.00
C VAL A 329 -20.46 -6.92 11.82
N ARG A 330 -21.11 -6.11 12.66
CA ARG A 330 -22.18 -6.55 13.56
C ARG A 330 -23.54 -6.41 12.93
N THR A 331 -23.87 -5.20 12.49
CA THR A 331 -25.17 -4.90 11.89
C THR A 331 -25.03 -3.92 10.73
N VAL A 332 -25.95 -4.02 9.79
CA VAL A 332 -26.14 -3.15 8.62
C VAL A 332 -27.61 -2.75 8.59
N GLU A 333 -27.88 -1.58 9.15
CA GLU A 333 -29.22 -1.05 9.37
C GLU A 333 -29.52 0.05 8.36
N LYS A 334 -30.74 0.09 7.83
CA LYS A 334 -31.24 1.24 7.06
C LYS A 334 -32.00 2.13 8.04
N LEU A 335 -31.60 3.39 8.14
CA LEU A 335 -32.24 4.40 8.98
C LEU A 335 -33.48 4.99 8.30
N GLU A 336 -34.32 5.66 9.09
CA GLU A 336 -35.58 6.26 8.63
C GLU A 336 -35.38 7.30 7.52
N ASP A 337 -34.28 8.05 7.57
CA ASP A 337 -33.88 9.03 6.55
C ASP A 337 -33.35 8.39 5.25
N GLY A 338 -33.35 7.05 5.18
CA GLY A 338 -32.86 6.26 4.07
C GLY A 338 -31.33 6.16 3.99
N SER A 339 -30.61 6.63 5.01
CA SER A 339 -29.19 6.36 5.18
C SER A 339 -28.95 4.94 5.71
N VAL A 340 -27.71 4.48 5.64
CA VAL A 340 -27.29 3.14 6.03
C VAL A 340 -26.22 3.25 7.10
N LEU A 341 -26.47 2.60 8.23
CA LEU A 341 -25.56 2.53 9.36
C LEU A 341 -24.96 1.12 9.45
N VAL A 342 -23.63 1.05 9.41
CA VAL A 342 -22.88 -0.17 9.63
C VAL A 342 -22.22 -0.08 11.01
N LYS A 343 -22.59 -0.95 11.94
CA LYS A 343 -21.91 -1.07 13.24
C LYS A 343 -20.91 -2.20 13.17
N ALA A 344 -19.67 -1.94 13.57
CA ALA A 344 -18.60 -2.93 13.56
C ALA A 344 -17.84 -2.93 14.89
N SER A 345 -17.34 -4.10 15.29
CA SER A 345 -16.45 -4.22 16.45
C SER A 345 -15.01 -4.29 15.98
N PRO A 346 -14.14 -3.32 16.33
CA PRO A 346 -12.74 -3.35 15.93
C PRO A 346 -11.98 -4.45 16.68
N LEU A 347 -11.08 -5.10 15.95
CA LEU A 347 -10.09 -6.06 16.43
C LEU A 347 -8.74 -5.37 16.59
N LEU A 348 -8.29 -4.68 15.54
CA LEU A 348 -7.00 -3.99 15.49
C LEU A 348 -7.16 -2.71 14.67
N ILE A 349 -6.60 -1.62 15.16
CA ILE A 349 -6.55 -0.33 14.45
C ILE A 349 -5.11 0.12 14.38
N ALA A 350 -4.67 0.47 13.18
CA ALA A 350 -3.33 0.98 12.94
C ALA A 350 -3.33 2.12 11.93
N GLN A 351 -2.22 2.84 11.86
CA GLN A 351 -1.95 3.76 10.76
C GLN A 351 -1.48 2.96 9.53
N PRO A 352 -1.95 3.30 8.32
CA PRO A 352 -1.47 2.66 7.11
C PRO A 352 -0.01 3.05 6.82
N THR A 353 0.87 2.06 6.67
CA THR A 353 2.30 2.24 6.30
C THR A 353 2.49 2.69 4.85
N LYS A 354 1.52 2.36 3.98
CA LYS A 354 1.40 2.84 2.60
C LYS A 354 0.00 3.41 2.40
N TYR A 355 -0.07 4.62 1.87
CA TYR A 355 -1.29 5.42 1.79
C TYR A 355 -1.82 5.47 0.35
N VAL A 356 -3.12 5.74 0.18
CA VAL A 356 -3.76 6.12 -1.10
C VAL A 356 -4.60 7.38 -0.91
N ASP A 357 -4.34 8.42 -1.71
CA ASP A 357 -5.19 9.61 -1.70
C ASP A 357 -6.56 9.34 -2.34
N LYS A 358 -7.55 9.08 -1.50
CA LYS A 358 -8.96 8.96 -1.92
C LYS A 358 -9.65 10.32 -2.09
N THR A 359 -8.96 11.44 -1.84
CA THR A 359 -9.50 12.78 -2.12
C THR A 359 -9.72 12.93 -3.63
N PRO A 360 -10.92 13.34 -4.08
CA PRO A 360 -11.13 13.74 -5.47
C PRO A 360 -10.18 14.88 -5.81
N ALA A 361 -9.59 14.88 -7.01
CA ALA A 361 -8.63 15.91 -7.46
C ALA A 361 -9.21 17.34 -7.54
N ILE A 362 -10.47 17.53 -7.16
CA ILE A 362 -11.25 18.77 -7.30
C ILE A 362 -10.92 19.78 -6.18
N SER A 363 -10.16 19.41 -5.15
CA SER A 363 -9.81 20.31 -4.03
C SER A 363 -8.43 20.98 -4.13
N TYR A 364 -7.62 20.67 -5.15
CA TYR A 364 -6.32 21.33 -5.34
C TYR A 364 -6.39 22.63 -6.15
N GLN A 365 -7.51 22.90 -6.83
CA GLN A 365 -7.71 24.11 -7.64
C GLN A 365 -8.26 25.32 -6.88
N LYS A 366 -8.62 25.20 -5.59
CA LYS A 366 -9.18 26.32 -4.80
C LYS A 366 -8.26 26.87 -3.70
N ARG A 367 -6.99 26.47 -3.67
CA ARG A 367 -5.99 26.98 -2.69
C ARG A 367 -4.97 27.95 -3.31
N TYR A 368 -5.11 28.26 -4.59
CA TYR A 368 -4.25 29.19 -5.33
C TYR A 368 -5.04 30.14 -6.25
N GLU A 369 -6.32 30.35 -5.94
CA GLU A 369 -7.05 31.58 -6.27
C GLU A 369 -7.17 32.36 -4.96
#